data_AF-A0A8S3FW37-F1
#
_entry.id   AF-A0A8S3FW37-F1
#
_cell.length_a   1.000
_cell.length_b   1.000
_cell.length_c   1.000
_cell.angle_alpha   90.00
_cell.angle_beta   90.00
_cell.angle_gamma   90.00
#
_symmetry.space_group_name_H-M   'P 1'
#
loop_
_entity.id
_entity.type
_entity.pdbx_description
1 polymer ?
#
loop_
_entity_poly.entity_id
_entity_poly.type
_entity_poly.pdbx_seq_one_letter_code
_entity_poly.pdbx_strand_id
1 'polypeptide(L)'
;MKLNQRQSKINPHDDSGIILKEMEGNIEFHNVDFRYPTRPTLRILRSFSLKCLSSGTTALVGPSGSGKSTTIALLQRFYDPLKGKVLLDGHDIKALNIQWLRSIMGLVQQEPVLFNLSIRDNIAYGNNSREITQSDIETAARKANIHELIISLPQGYETSCGAKGGQLSGGQKQRIAIARALVRSPKILLLDEATS
;
A
#
# COMPACT_ATOMS: atom_id res chain seq x y z
N MET A 1 24.25 18.25 11.68
CA MET A 1 23.09 17.58 12.30
C MET A 1 23.42 16.10 12.43
N LYS A 2 23.38 15.51 13.63
CA LYS A 2 23.61 14.06 13.79
C LYS A 2 22.35 13.30 13.34
N LEU A 3 22.52 12.17 12.65
CA LEU A 3 21.40 11.42 12.07
C LEU A 3 20.37 11.00 13.14
N ASN A 4 20.84 10.66 14.34
CA ASN A 4 20.02 10.24 15.49
C ASN A 4 19.21 11.38 16.16
N GLN A 5 19.42 12.64 15.78
CA GLN A 5 18.69 13.79 16.33
C GLN A 5 17.62 14.32 15.35
N ARG A 6 17.51 13.74 14.15
CA ARG A 6 16.53 14.15 13.15
C ARG A 6 15.15 13.57 13.47
N GLN A 7 14.22 14.45 13.78
CA GLN A 7 12.80 14.09 13.88
C GLN A 7 12.15 14.09 12.51
N SER A 8 11.42 13.01 12.19
CA SER A 8 10.57 12.95 11.00
C SER A 8 9.29 13.76 11.23
N LYS A 9 8.83 14.50 10.22
CA LYS A 9 7.52 15.18 10.26
C LYS A 9 6.36 14.20 10.42
N ILE A 10 6.53 13.00 9.86
CA ILE A 10 5.59 11.89 9.96
C ILE A 10 6.38 10.76 10.61
N ASN A 11 6.27 10.62 11.93
CA ASN A 11 7.02 9.63 12.69
C ASN A 11 6.26 8.27 12.65
N PRO A 12 6.78 7.23 11.97
CA PRO A 12 6.10 5.94 11.91
C PRO A 12 6.11 5.18 13.25
N HIS A 13 6.91 5.61 14.22
CA HIS A 13 7.00 5.02 15.55
C HIS A 13 6.13 5.73 16.60
N ASP A 14 5.43 6.79 16.19
CA ASP A 14 4.47 7.49 17.04
C ASP A 14 3.20 6.65 17.17
N ASP A 15 2.84 6.32 18.40
CA ASP A 15 1.65 5.54 18.77
C ASP A 15 0.43 6.42 19.07
N SER A 16 0.58 7.75 19.02
CA SER A 16 -0.52 8.69 19.20
C SER A 16 -1.45 8.76 17.98
N GLY A 17 -2.57 9.48 18.14
CA GLY A 17 -3.59 9.68 17.12
C GLY A 17 -4.81 8.78 17.30
N ILE A 18 -5.85 9.08 16.52
CA ILE A 18 -7.14 8.41 16.60
C ILE A 18 -7.06 7.05 15.89
N ILE A 19 -7.61 6.03 16.54
CA ILE A 19 -7.87 4.70 15.95
C ILE A 19 -9.38 4.56 15.82
N LEU A 20 -9.89 4.44 14.60
CA LEU A 20 -11.32 4.23 14.38
C LEU A 20 -11.65 2.76 14.68
N LYS A 21 -12.65 2.54 15.54
CA LYS A 21 -13.14 1.19 15.88
C LYS A 21 -13.96 0.58 14.74
N GLU A 22 -14.76 1.43 14.09
CA GLU A 22 -15.59 1.09 12.96
C GLU A 22 -15.22 1.99 11.78
N MET A 23 -15.24 1.43 10.59
CA MET A 23 -14.90 2.15 9.37
C MET A 23 -15.66 1.59 8.19
N GLU A 24 -16.15 2.50 7.35
CA GLU A 24 -16.76 2.17 6.07
C GLU A 24 -15.67 2.13 4.99
N GLY A 25 -14.70 3.04 5.03
CA GLY A 25 -13.62 3.14 4.04
C GLY A 25 -13.85 4.20 2.97
N ASN A 26 -14.67 5.21 3.24
CA ASN A 26 -14.86 6.36 2.34
C ASN A 26 -13.62 7.27 2.39
N ILE A 27 -13.10 7.63 1.23
CA ILE A 27 -11.90 8.47 1.11
C ILE A 27 -12.28 9.77 0.41
N GLU A 28 -11.84 10.90 0.94
CA GLU A 28 -12.09 12.21 0.32
C GLU A 28 -10.81 13.05 0.25
N PHE A 29 -10.53 13.61 -0.92
CA PHE A 29 -9.54 14.67 -1.11
C PHE A 29 -10.31 15.98 -1.27
N HIS A 30 -9.95 16.99 -0.48
CA HIS A 30 -10.60 18.31 -0.49
C HIS A 30 -9.59 19.40 -0.83
N ASN A 31 -9.65 19.91 -2.07
CA ASN A 31 -8.85 21.02 -2.57
C ASN A 31 -7.34 20.86 -2.28
N VAL A 32 -6.83 19.67 -2.57
CA VAL A 32 -5.46 19.28 -2.24
C VAL A 32 -4.45 19.91 -3.21
N ASP A 33 -3.52 20.69 -2.65
CA ASP A 33 -2.33 21.17 -3.34
C ASP A 33 -1.11 20.35 -2.91
N PHE A 34 -0.30 19.90 -3.87
CA PHE A 34 0.91 19.15 -3.55
C PHE A 34 2.06 19.36 -4.55
N ARG A 35 3.28 19.36 -4.01
CA ARG A 35 4.56 19.25 -4.73
C ARG A 35 5.51 18.41 -3.89
N TYR A 36 6.35 17.63 -4.56
CA TYR A 36 7.39 16.87 -3.87
C TYR A 36 8.46 17.82 -3.30
N PRO A 37 8.92 17.60 -2.04
CA PRO A 37 9.99 18.41 -1.45
C PRO A 37 11.29 18.42 -2.26
N THR A 38 11.57 17.34 -2.99
CA THR A 38 12.75 17.19 -3.86
C THR A 38 12.65 18.00 -5.16
N ARG A 39 11.44 18.43 -5.56
CA ARG A 39 11.19 19.22 -6.77
C ARG A 39 10.18 20.34 -6.45
N PRO A 40 10.58 21.33 -5.63
CA PRO A 40 9.65 22.29 -5.04
C PRO A 40 9.03 23.28 -6.05
N THR A 41 9.56 23.37 -7.26
CA THR A 41 9.03 24.22 -8.34
C THR A 41 7.88 23.54 -9.10
N LEU A 42 7.82 22.21 -9.10
CA LEU A 42 6.84 21.44 -9.86
C LEU A 42 5.62 21.09 -9.00
N ARG A 43 4.49 21.75 -9.27
CA ARG A 43 3.19 21.40 -8.67
C ARG A 43 2.59 20.19 -9.36
N ILE A 44 2.32 19.12 -8.59
CA ILE A 44 1.74 17.87 -9.07
C ILE A 44 0.22 17.90 -8.97
N LEU A 45 -0.31 18.24 -7.79
CA LEU A 45 -1.76 18.41 -7.57
C LEU A 45 -2.07 19.89 -7.33
N ARG A 46 -3.19 20.35 -7.91
CA ARG A 46 -3.67 21.75 -7.85
C ARG A 46 -5.16 21.73 -7.54
N SER A 47 -5.54 22.12 -6.33
CA SER A 47 -6.91 22.08 -5.82
C SER A 47 -7.61 20.75 -6.13
N PHE A 48 -6.90 19.64 -6.00
CA PHE A 48 -7.41 18.33 -6.37
C PHE A 48 -8.48 17.86 -5.38
N SER A 49 -9.64 17.46 -5.90
CA SER A 49 -10.74 16.91 -5.11
C SER A 49 -11.20 15.59 -5.70
N LEU A 50 -11.44 14.62 -4.82
CA LEU A 50 -11.84 13.26 -5.18
C LEU A 50 -12.68 12.69 -4.04
N LYS A 51 -13.71 11.93 -4.36
CA LYS A 51 -14.47 11.15 -3.39
C LYS A 51 -14.57 9.71 -3.86
N CYS A 52 -14.05 8.80 -3.04
CA CYS A 52 -14.14 7.36 -3.25
C CYS A 52 -15.09 6.79 -2.18
N LEU A 53 -16.13 6.11 -2.62
CA LEU A 53 -17.07 5.44 -1.71
C LEU A 53 -16.60 4.02 -1.43
N SER A 54 -16.85 3.54 -0.20
CA SER A 54 -16.51 2.19 0.23
C SER A 54 -17.20 1.07 -0.57
N SER A 55 -18.34 1.38 -1.18
CA SER A 55 -19.21 0.42 -1.87
C SER A 55 -18.77 0.07 -3.29
N GLY A 56 -17.57 0.47 -3.73
CA GLY A 56 -17.14 0.20 -5.10
C GLY A 56 -15.67 0.48 -5.38
N THR A 57 -15.34 0.46 -6.67
CA THR A 57 -13.98 0.70 -7.17
C THR A 57 -13.90 2.09 -7.79
N THR A 58 -12.92 2.89 -7.36
CA THR A 58 -12.60 4.17 -8.01
C THR A 58 -11.36 4.00 -8.88
N ALA A 59 -11.50 4.30 -10.18
CA ALA A 59 -10.38 4.32 -11.12
C ALA A 59 -9.88 5.75 -11.30
N LEU A 60 -8.57 5.97 -11.12
CA LEU A 60 -7.92 7.23 -11.40
C LEU A 60 -7.13 7.12 -12.70
N VAL A 61 -7.62 7.76 -13.76
CA VAL A 61 -7.05 7.68 -15.11
C VAL A 61 -6.43 9.02 -15.50
N GLY A 62 -5.29 8.97 -16.19
CA GLY A 62 -4.62 10.16 -16.71
C GLY A 62 -3.22 9.84 -17.24
N PRO A 63 -2.59 10.80 -17.94
CA PRO A 63 -1.28 10.60 -18.53
C PRO A 63 -0.20 10.31 -17.48
N SER A 64 0.97 9.84 -17.93
CA SER A 64 2.12 9.71 -17.04
C SER A 64 2.45 11.07 -16.39
N GLY A 65 2.77 11.05 -15.10
CA GLY A 65 3.04 12.28 -14.33
C GLY A 65 1.81 13.09 -13.91
N SER A 66 0.58 12.65 -14.19
CA SER A 66 -0.65 13.37 -13.78
C SER A 66 -0.94 13.37 -12.27
N GLY A 67 -0.16 12.63 -11.48
CA GLY A 67 -0.30 12.57 -10.02
C GLY A 67 -1.05 11.35 -9.48
N LYS A 68 -1.31 10.31 -10.29
CA LYS A 68 -2.01 9.09 -9.86
C LYS A 68 -1.36 8.42 -8.64
N SER A 69 -0.09 8.05 -8.76
CA SER A 69 0.69 7.46 -7.66
C SER A 69 0.91 8.45 -6.51
N THR A 70 0.87 9.76 -6.78
CA THR A 70 0.92 10.80 -5.75
C THR A 70 -0.31 10.79 -4.86
N THR A 71 -1.51 10.54 -5.41
CA THR A 71 -2.75 10.36 -4.64
C THR A 71 -2.61 9.20 -3.66
N ILE A 72 -2.06 8.06 -4.11
CA ILE A 72 -1.77 6.90 -3.26
C ILE A 72 -0.74 7.25 -2.16
N ALA A 73 0.33 7.97 -2.51
CA ALA A 73 1.36 8.37 -1.55
C ALA A 73 0.84 9.33 -0.47
N LEU A 74 -0.09 10.23 -0.82
CA LEU A 74 -0.77 11.11 0.13
C LEU A 74 -1.74 10.34 1.02
N LEU A 75 -2.51 9.41 0.47
CA LEU A 75 -3.43 8.56 1.25
C LEU A 75 -2.69 7.67 2.26
N GLN A 76 -1.56 7.08 1.85
CA GLN A 76 -0.67 6.33 2.77
C GLN A 76 0.15 7.24 3.69
N ARG A 77 -0.05 8.56 3.58
CA ARG A 77 0.61 9.59 4.37
C ARG A 77 2.13 9.41 4.38
N PHE A 78 2.70 9.13 3.20
CA PHE A 78 4.15 9.28 2.97
C PHE A 78 4.53 10.76 2.87
N TYR A 79 3.57 11.59 2.46
CA TYR A 79 3.65 13.03 2.45
C TYR A 79 2.37 13.62 3.01
N ASP A 80 2.47 14.81 3.60
CA ASP A 80 1.31 15.64 3.89
C ASP A 80 1.05 16.60 2.70
N PRO A 81 -0.22 16.91 2.40
CA PRO A 81 -0.54 17.95 1.42
C PRO A 81 -0.10 19.33 1.92
N LEU A 82 0.12 20.27 0.99
CA LEU A 82 0.48 21.66 1.33
C LEU A 82 -0.75 22.50 1.71
N LYS A 83 -1.87 22.24 1.03
CA LYS A 83 -3.18 22.80 1.30
C LYS A 83 -4.24 21.72 1.08
N GLY A 84 -5.42 21.94 1.64
CA GLY A 84 -6.51 20.98 1.58
C GLY A 84 -6.34 19.87 2.61
N LYS A 85 -7.21 18.86 2.51
CA LYS A 85 -7.26 17.73 3.44
C LYS A 85 -7.45 16.42 2.69
N VAL A 86 -6.93 15.36 3.27
CA VAL A 86 -7.28 13.99 2.89
C VAL A 86 -8.03 13.39 4.07
N LEU A 87 -9.23 12.87 3.82
CA LEU A 87 -10.13 12.36 4.83
C LEU A 87 -10.35 10.87 4.62
N LEU A 88 -10.49 10.14 5.73
CA LEU A 88 -10.99 8.77 5.81
C LEU A 88 -12.21 8.76 6.73
N ASP A 89 -13.37 8.39 6.20
CA ASP A 89 -14.66 8.42 6.90
C ASP A 89 -14.90 9.75 7.64
N GLY A 90 -14.65 10.87 6.92
CA GLY A 90 -14.78 12.23 7.44
C GLY A 90 -13.66 12.72 8.36
N HIS A 91 -12.74 11.84 8.78
CA HIS A 91 -11.62 12.19 9.66
C HIS A 91 -10.39 12.57 8.86
N ASP A 92 -9.76 13.70 9.18
CA ASP A 92 -8.47 14.07 8.58
C ASP A 92 -7.41 13.02 8.93
N ILE A 93 -6.77 12.45 7.91
CA ILE A 93 -5.75 11.41 8.10
C ILE A 93 -4.55 11.88 8.91
N LYS A 94 -4.39 13.20 9.08
CA LYS A 94 -3.35 13.77 9.93
C LYS A 94 -3.59 13.54 11.43
N ALA A 95 -4.85 13.40 11.84
CA ALA A 95 -5.25 13.12 13.21
C ALA A 95 -5.27 11.62 13.54
N LEU A 96 -5.22 10.75 12.52
CA LEU A 96 -5.25 9.30 12.68
C LEU A 96 -3.86 8.76 13.04
N ASN A 97 -3.84 7.69 13.83
CA ASN A 97 -2.61 6.95 14.11
C ASN A 97 -2.04 6.39 12.80
N ILE A 98 -0.75 6.64 12.56
CA ILE A 98 -0.11 6.35 11.26
C ILE A 98 0.08 4.85 11.01
N GLN A 99 0.37 4.07 12.06
CA GLN A 99 0.53 2.63 11.95
C GLN A 99 -0.82 1.97 11.66
N TRP A 100 -1.85 2.38 12.39
CA TRP A 100 -3.22 1.95 12.17
C TRP A 100 -3.71 2.30 10.76
N LEU A 101 -3.54 3.56 10.32
CA LEU A 101 -3.93 4.02 8.97
C LEU A 101 -3.33 3.15 7.87
N ARG A 102 -2.05 2.77 8.00
CA ARG A 102 -1.37 1.90 7.01
C ARG A 102 -1.73 0.43 7.19
N SER A 103 -2.13 -0.01 8.39
CA SER A 103 -2.54 -1.38 8.66
C SER A 103 -3.87 -1.75 7.98
N ILE A 104 -4.76 -0.78 7.80
CA ILE A 104 -6.05 -1.01 7.12
C ILE A 104 -5.94 -0.98 5.59
N MET A 105 -4.79 -0.59 5.04
CA MET A 105 -4.53 -0.47 3.61
C MET A 105 -3.64 -1.61 3.11
N GLY A 106 -3.96 -2.15 1.92
CA GLY A 106 -3.11 -3.04 1.15
C GLY A 106 -2.61 -2.32 -0.10
N LEU A 107 -1.30 -2.29 -0.34
CA LEU A 107 -0.70 -1.64 -1.51
C LEU A 107 -0.12 -2.71 -2.46
N VAL A 108 -0.47 -2.61 -3.74
CA VAL A 108 0.20 -3.31 -4.83
C VAL A 108 0.81 -2.24 -5.74
N GLN A 109 2.13 -2.22 -5.83
CA GLN A 109 2.87 -1.27 -6.67
C GLN A 109 3.02 -1.79 -8.10
N GLN A 110 3.28 -0.88 -9.04
CA GLN A 110 3.52 -1.17 -10.45
C GLN A 110 4.66 -2.18 -10.64
N GLU A 111 5.80 -1.93 -9.99
CA GLU A 111 6.94 -2.84 -9.94
C GLU A 111 7.06 -3.44 -8.53
N PRO A 112 6.40 -4.58 -8.26
CA PRO A 112 6.42 -5.19 -6.95
C PRO A 112 7.81 -5.73 -6.62
N VAL A 113 8.37 -5.25 -5.51
CA VAL A 113 9.60 -5.79 -4.95
C VAL A 113 9.29 -6.99 -4.05
N LEU A 114 9.96 -8.10 -4.32
CA LEU A 114 10.01 -9.27 -3.44
C LEU A 114 11.35 -9.32 -2.72
N PHE A 115 11.34 -9.76 -1.47
CA PHE A 115 12.55 -10.01 -0.70
C PHE A 115 13.20 -11.32 -1.16
N ASN A 116 14.51 -11.43 -0.93
CA ASN A 116 15.26 -12.67 -1.14
C ASN A 116 14.95 -13.68 -0.02
N LEU A 117 13.69 -14.10 0.03
CA LEU A 117 13.09 -15.04 0.96
C LEU A 117 12.21 -16.02 0.17
N SER A 118 11.62 -16.99 0.86
CA SER A 118 10.64 -17.90 0.25
C SER A 118 9.39 -17.16 -0.25
N ILE A 119 8.61 -17.79 -1.11
CA ILE A 119 7.28 -17.29 -1.50
C ILE A 119 6.38 -17.17 -0.25
N ARG A 120 6.44 -18.16 0.66
CA ARG A 120 5.74 -18.14 1.96
C ARG A 120 6.02 -16.84 2.70
N ASP A 121 7.29 -16.54 2.94
CA ASP A 121 7.71 -15.38 3.74
C ASP A 121 7.35 -14.07 3.06
N ASN A 122 7.45 -14.00 1.73
CA ASN A 122 7.04 -12.83 0.98
C ASN A 122 5.54 -12.56 1.13
N ILE A 123 4.70 -13.59 1.10
CA ILE A 123 3.26 -13.43 1.34
C ILE A 123 3.02 -13.04 2.81
N ALA A 124 3.61 -13.78 3.75
CA ALA A 124 3.45 -13.56 5.20
C ALA A 124 3.86 -12.16 5.65
N TYR A 125 4.89 -11.57 5.02
CA TYR A 125 5.33 -10.19 5.28
C TYR A 125 4.24 -9.13 5.08
N GLY A 126 3.13 -9.50 4.43
CA GLY A 126 1.93 -8.69 4.34
C GLY A 126 1.37 -8.30 5.70
N ASN A 127 1.57 -9.07 6.77
CA ASN A 127 1.12 -8.71 8.11
C ASN A 127 2.12 -9.17 9.18
N ASN A 128 2.69 -8.19 9.90
CA ASN A 128 3.72 -8.41 10.91
C ASN A 128 3.20 -8.23 12.35
N SER A 129 1.90 -7.97 12.56
CA SER A 129 1.32 -7.80 13.90
C SER A 129 0.83 -9.10 14.52
N ARG A 130 0.74 -10.18 13.73
CA ARG A 130 0.37 -11.51 14.18
C ARG A 130 1.18 -12.57 13.43
N GLU A 131 1.20 -13.78 13.96
CA GLU A 131 1.67 -14.94 13.22
C GLU A 131 0.72 -15.25 12.05
N ILE A 132 1.31 -15.55 10.90
CA ILE A 132 0.58 -15.86 9.66
C ILE A 132 0.69 -17.36 9.41
N THR A 133 -0.47 -18.03 9.43
CA THR A 133 -0.53 -19.48 9.26
C THR A 133 -0.38 -19.88 7.80
N GLN A 134 -0.04 -21.14 7.54
CA GLN A 134 -0.03 -21.67 6.17
C GLN A 134 -1.41 -21.52 5.48
N SER A 135 -2.50 -21.68 6.24
CA SER A 135 -3.85 -21.53 5.71
C SER A 135 -4.16 -20.09 5.26
N ASP A 136 -3.69 -19.09 6.01
CA ASP A 136 -3.79 -17.68 5.62
C ASP A 136 -3.08 -17.42 4.28
N ILE A 137 -1.87 -17.98 4.13
CA ILE A 137 -1.01 -17.84 2.94
C ILE A 137 -1.66 -18.49 1.73
N GLU A 138 -2.16 -19.71 1.88
CA GLU A 138 -2.86 -20.42 0.80
C GLU A 138 -4.14 -19.70 0.39
N THR A 139 -4.92 -19.22 1.35
CA THR A 139 -6.13 -18.44 1.08
C THR A 139 -5.80 -17.18 0.28
N ALA A 140 -4.77 -16.43 0.67
CA ALA A 140 -4.33 -15.24 -0.06
C ALA A 140 -3.79 -15.58 -1.46
N ALA A 141 -3.01 -16.66 -1.59
CA ALA A 141 -2.47 -17.12 -2.87
C ALA A 141 -3.55 -17.61 -3.84
N ARG A 142 -4.62 -18.25 -3.33
CA ARG A 142 -5.79 -18.64 -4.14
C ARG A 142 -6.54 -17.41 -4.63
N LYS A 143 -6.80 -16.43 -3.74
CA LYS A 143 -7.43 -15.15 -4.12
C LYS A 143 -6.61 -14.37 -5.15
N ALA A 144 -5.28 -14.45 -5.08
CA ALA A 144 -4.37 -13.87 -6.06
C ALA A 144 -4.14 -14.75 -7.32
N ASN A 145 -4.81 -15.90 -7.40
CA ASN A 145 -4.73 -16.85 -8.51
C ASN A 145 -3.27 -17.25 -8.84
N ILE A 146 -2.50 -17.63 -7.81
CA ILE A 146 -1.11 -18.10 -7.94
C ILE A 146 -0.84 -19.43 -7.21
N HIS A 147 -1.78 -19.89 -6.39
CA HIS A 147 -1.63 -21.12 -5.60
C HIS A 147 -1.26 -22.34 -6.45
N GLU A 148 -2.01 -22.63 -7.52
CA GLU A 148 -1.77 -23.79 -8.38
C GLU A 148 -0.36 -23.79 -9.00
N LEU A 149 0.12 -22.60 -9.38
CA LEU A 149 1.50 -22.44 -9.85
C LEU A 149 2.50 -22.74 -8.74
N ILE A 150 2.30 -22.18 -7.55
CA ILE A 150 3.21 -22.38 -6.41
C ILE A 150 3.33 -23.86 -6.08
N ILE A 151 2.23 -24.60 -5.95
CA ILE A 151 2.27 -26.02 -5.59
C ILE A 151 2.88 -26.91 -6.68
N SER A 152 2.90 -26.46 -7.94
CA SER A 152 3.59 -27.16 -9.03
C SER A 152 5.11 -26.98 -9.02
N LEU A 153 5.64 -26.02 -8.27
CA LEU A 153 7.08 -25.81 -8.13
C LEU A 153 7.69 -26.94 -7.27
N PRO A 154 8.93 -27.39 -7.54
CA PRO A 154 9.56 -28.47 -6.77
C PRO A 154 9.64 -28.22 -5.27
N GLN A 155 9.74 -26.95 -4.85
CA GLN A 155 9.80 -26.55 -3.44
C GLN A 155 8.50 -25.91 -2.95
N GLY A 156 7.45 -25.87 -3.77
CA GLY A 156 6.18 -25.28 -3.37
C GLY A 156 6.34 -23.85 -2.85
N TYR A 157 5.77 -23.59 -1.68
CA TYR A 157 5.85 -22.31 -0.98
C TYR A 157 7.26 -21.97 -0.44
N GLU A 158 8.14 -22.96 -0.28
CA GLU A 158 9.53 -22.75 0.15
C GLU A 158 10.44 -22.29 -0.99
N THR A 159 9.94 -22.25 -2.23
CA THR A 159 10.70 -21.75 -3.38
C THR A 159 11.22 -20.34 -3.08
N SER A 160 12.54 -20.16 -3.22
CA SER A 160 13.18 -18.85 -3.07
C SER A 160 12.74 -17.91 -4.19
N CYS A 161 12.49 -16.65 -3.86
CA CYS A 161 12.22 -15.62 -4.87
C CYS A 161 13.52 -15.11 -5.51
N GLY A 162 14.68 -15.30 -4.88
CA GLY A 162 15.94 -14.69 -5.29
C GLY A 162 16.01 -13.17 -5.03
N ALA A 163 17.14 -12.55 -5.34
CA ALA A 163 17.31 -11.10 -5.19
C ALA A 163 16.28 -10.34 -6.04
N LYS A 164 15.44 -9.51 -5.37
CA LYS A 164 14.33 -8.75 -6.00
C LYS A 164 13.36 -9.62 -6.83
N GLY A 165 13.19 -10.90 -6.47
CA GLY A 165 12.32 -11.81 -7.22
C GLY A 165 12.91 -12.29 -8.55
N GLY A 166 14.22 -12.16 -8.80
CA GLY A 166 14.84 -12.42 -10.12
C GLY A 166 14.56 -13.80 -10.75
N GLN A 167 14.06 -14.77 -9.96
CA GLN A 167 13.71 -16.11 -10.43
C GLN A 167 12.25 -16.26 -10.90
N LEU A 168 11.46 -15.18 -10.85
CA LEU A 168 10.03 -15.17 -11.17
C LEU A 168 9.72 -14.20 -12.32
N SER A 169 8.74 -14.54 -13.14
CA SER A 169 8.21 -13.63 -14.16
C SER A 169 7.53 -12.41 -13.54
N GLY A 170 7.37 -11.33 -14.30
CA GLY A 170 6.69 -10.11 -13.82
C GLY A 170 5.29 -10.39 -13.27
N GLY A 171 4.48 -11.16 -14.01
CA GLY A 171 3.14 -11.56 -13.58
C GLY A 171 3.12 -12.44 -12.32
N GLN A 172 4.12 -13.31 -12.12
CA GLN A 172 4.26 -14.08 -10.88
C GLN A 172 4.57 -13.17 -9.70
N LYS A 173 5.51 -12.23 -9.85
CA LYS A 173 5.83 -11.24 -8.80
C LYS A 173 4.60 -10.42 -8.42
N GLN A 174 3.82 -10.02 -9.41
CA GLN A 174 2.61 -9.24 -9.21
C GLN A 174 1.56 -10.01 -8.42
N ARG A 175 1.31 -11.28 -8.77
CA ARG A 175 0.36 -12.10 -8.01
C ARG A 175 0.84 -12.40 -6.59
N ILE A 176 2.15 -12.58 -6.37
CA ILE A 176 2.70 -12.70 -5.00
C ILE A 176 2.51 -11.39 -4.23
N ALA A 177 2.72 -10.23 -4.85
CA ALA A 177 2.47 -8.94 -4.22
C ALA A 177 0.98 -8.70 -3.91
N ILE A 178 0.07 -9.16 -4.78
CA ILE A 178 -1.37 -9.16 -4.52
C ILE A 178 -1.67 -10.07 -3.32
N ALA A 179 -1.16 -11.31 -3.29
CA ALA A 179 -1.33 -12.20 -2.15
C ALA A 179 -0.80 -11.58 -0.85
N ARG A 180 0.37 -10.94 -0.89
CA ARG A 180 0.96 -10.18 0.23
C ARG A 180 0.05 -9.04 0.69
N ALA A 181 -0.59 -8.29 -0.22
CA ALA A 181 -1.54 -7.26 0.17
C ALA A 181 -2.81 -7.87 0.80
N LEU A 182 -3.28 -9.01 0.26
CA LEU A 182 -4.52 -9.67 0.69
C LEU A 182 -4.41 -10.43 2.01
N VAL A 183 -3.25 -10.96 2.39
CA VAL A 183 -3.08 -11.72 3.65
C VAL A 183 -3.38 -10.85 4.88
N ARG A 184 -3.20 -9.53 4.77
CA ARG A 184 -3.57 -8.57 5.82
C ARG A 184 -5.08 -8.43 6.01
N SER A 185 -5.89 -8.86 5.03
CA SER A 185 -7.32 -8.56 4.95
C SER A 185 -7.62 -7.06 5.04
N PRO A 186 -7.03 -6.24 4.14
CA PRO A 186 -7.16 -4.79 4.20
C PRO A 186 -8.60 -4.35 3.92
N LYS A 187 -8.99 -3.22 4.51
CA LYS A 187 -10.27 -2.55 4.26
C LYS A 187 -10.23 -1.71 2.98
N ILE A 188 -9.06 -1.22 2.61
CA ILE A 188 -8.82 -0.43 1.41
C ILE A 188 -7.70 -1.09 0.61
N LEU A 189 -7.98 -1.45 -0.64
CA LEU A 189 -6.98 -1.99 -1.56
C LEU A 189 -6.55 -0.91 -2.55
N LEU A 190 -5.25 -0.62 -2.60
CA LEU A 190 -4.62 0.36 -3.46
C LEU A 190 -3.82 -0.36 -4.55
N LEU A 191 -4.22 -0.18 -5.80
CA LEU A 191 -3.61 -0.82 -6.97
C LEU A 191 -2.98 0.26 -7.85
N ASP A 192 -1.65 0.37 -7.82
CA ASP A 192 -0.90 1.32 -8.64
C ASP A 192 -0.39 0.60 -9.89
N GLU A 193 -1.12 0.73 -11.00
CA GLU A 193 -0.80 0.07 -12.29
C GLU A 193 -0.56 -1.45 -12.16
N ALA A 194 -1.42 -2.13 -11.39
CA ALA A 194 -1.24 -3.52 -10.97
C ALA A 194 -1.49 -4.59 -12.07
N THR A 195 -1.66 -4.18 -13.32
CA THR A 195 -1.90 -5.06 -14.48
C THR A 195 -1.01 -4.62 -15.64
N SER A 196 0.17 -5.23 -15.78
CA SER A 196 1.02 -5.12 -16.97
C SER A 196 1.26 -6.50 -17.55
#